data_AF-B4D091-F1
#
_entry.id   AF-B4D091-F1
#
_cell.length_a   1.000
_cell.length_b   1.000
_cell.length_c   1.000
_cell.angle_alpha   90.00
_cell.angle_beta   90.00
_cell.angle_gamma   90.00
#
_symmetry.space_group_name_H-M   'P 1'
#
loop_
_entity.id
_entity.type
_entity.pdbx_description
1 polymer ?
#
loop_
_entity_poly.entity_id
_entity_poly.type
_entity_poly.pdbx_seq_one_letter_code
_entity_poly.pdbx_strand_id
1 'polypeptide(L)' 'MRNLPTAQIATIGDMPNDILMFKKSGFSVAMGQANDQVKSAATRVTSGLDDEGFANAVERFILGDE' A
#
# COMPACT_ATOMS: atom_id res chain seq x y z
N MET A 1 1.30 22.19 -3.58
CA MET A 1 0.77 20.84 -3.27
C MET A 1 -0.69 20.80 -3.68
N ARG A 2 -1.16 19.71 -4.29
CA ARG A 2 -2.57 19.58 -4.67
C ARG A 2 -3.43 19.43 -3.40
N ASN A 3 -4.57 20.11 -3.35
CA ASN A 3 -5.52 20.00 -2.24
C ASN A 3 -6.41 18.76 -2.45
N LEU A 4 -5.84 17.57 -2.28
CA LEU A 4 -6.56 16.30 -2.38
C LEU A 4 -6.88 15.76 -0.98
N PRO A 5 -8.12 15.33 -0.69
CA PRO A 5 -8.43 14.64 0.55
C PRO A 5 -7.59 13.38 0.69
N THR A 6 -7.02 13.13 1.86
CA THR A 6 -6.19 11.93 2.07
C THR A 6 -7.00 10.64 1.93
N ALA A 7 -8.31 10.69 2.16
CA ALA A 7 -9.25 9.60 1.90
C ALA A 7 -9.26 9.12 0.43
N GLN A 8 -8.80 9.94 -0.51
CA GLN A 8 -8.68 9.62 -1.94
C GLN A 8 -7.24 9.25 -2.34
N ILE A 9 -6.35 9.04 -1.37
CA ILE A 9 -4.96 8.67 -1.61
C ILE A 9 -4.78 7.21 -1.19
N ALA A 10 -4.22 6.42 -2.10
CA ALA A 10 -3.67 5.11 -1.80
C ALA A 10 -2.15 5.18 -1.67
N THR A 11 -1.57 4.39 -0.76
CA THR A 11 -0.11 4.29 -0.55
C THR A 11 0.33 2.84 -0.57
N ILE A 12 1.42 2.55 -1.27
CA ILE A 12 2.01 1.20 -1.37
C ILE A 12 3.47 1.32 -0.91
N GLY A 13 3.91 0.48 0.01
CA GLY A 13 5.26 0.55 0.59
C GLY A 13 5.68 -0.73 1.30
N ASP A 14 6.91 -0.77 1.80
CA ASP A 14 7.52 -1.97 2.39
C ASP A 14 8.50 -1.70 3.53
N MET A 15 8.86 -0.43 3.77
CA MET A 15 9.81 -0.03 4.79
C MET A 15 9.14 0.68 5.97
N PRO A 16 9.79 0.73 7.16
CA PRO A 16 9.22 1.35 8.35
C PRO A 16 8.80 2.83 8.19
N ASN A 17 9.47 3.58 7.31
CA ASN A 17 9.12 4.98 7.03
C ASN A 17 7.75 5.12 6.32
N ASP A 18 7.27 4.07 5.66
CA ASP A 18 5.97 4.07 4.96
C ASP A 18 4.80 4.00 5.93
N ILE A 19 5.00 3.52 7.16
CA ILE A 19 3.97 3.42 8.21
C ILE A 19 3.31 4.79 8.48
N LEU A 20 4.08 5.88 8.44
CA LEU A 20 3.52 7.22 8.63
C LEU A 20 2.63 7.65 7.46
N MET A 21 2.90 7.14 6.25
CA MET A 21 2.05 7.35 5.09
C MET A 21 0.78 6.51 5.18
N PHE A 22 0.89 5.23 5.61
CA PHE A 22 -0.26 4.32 5.77
C PHE A 22 -1.30 4.85 6.75
N LYS A 23 -0.85 5.49 7.84
CA LYS A 23 -1.74 6.09 8.85
C LYS A 23 -2.50 7.31 8.35
N LYS A 24 -2.04 7.96 7.27
CA LYS A 24 -2.62 9.20 6.75
C LYS A 24 -3.49 8.97 5.52
N SER A 25 -3.12 8.01 4.67
CA SER A 25 -3.85 7.68 3.45
C SER A 25 -5.19 7.01 3.76
N GLY A 26 -6.14 7.15 2.83
CA GLY A 26 -7.43 6.47 2.91
C GLY A 26 -7.33 4.96 2.70
N PHE A 27 -6.28 4.53 1.99
CA PHE A 27 -6.01 3.12 1.72
C PHE A 27 -4.51 2.86 1.68
N SER A 28 -4.07 1.76 2.28
CA SER A 28 -2.65 1.39 2.32
C SER A 28 -2.41 -0.09 2.03
N VAL A 29 -1.32 -0.36 1.32
CA VAL A 29 -0.89 -1.72 0.96
C VAL A 29 0.57 -1.91 1.34
N ALA A 30 0.87 -2.93 2.13
CA ALA A 30 2.25 -3.36 2.37
C ALA A 30 2.67 -4.41 1.33
N MET A 31 3.91 -4.34 0.85
CA MET A 31 4.47 -5.37 -0.03
C MET A 31 4.73 -6.69 0.71
N GLY A 32 4.72 -7.82 0.00
CA GLY A 32 4.86 -9.16 0.57
C GLY A 32 6.20 -9.41 1.26
N GLN A 33 7.29 -8.75 0.83
CA GLN A 33 8.59 -8.85 1.49
C GLN A 33 8.74 -7.96 2.74
N ALA A 34 7.78 -7.07 2.99
CA ALA A 34 7.83 -6.17 4.14
C ALA A 34 7.86 -6.96 5.46
N ASN A 35 8.45 -6.39 6.50
CA ASN A 35 8.43 -7.02 7.82
C ASN A 35 7.02 -6.98 8.44
N ASP A 36 6.81 -7.76 9.50
CA ASP A 36 5.50 -7.90 10.14
C ASP A 36 4.97 -6.57 10.71
N GLN A 37 5.87 -5.68 11.14
CA GLN A 37 5.49 -4.36 11.65
C GLN A 37 4.87 -3.50 10.55
N VAL A 38 5.46 -3.49 9.34
CA VAL A 38 4.95 -2.74 8.19
C VAL A 38 3.66 -3.37 7.68
N LYS A 39 3.62 -4.71 7.56
CA LYS A 39 2.40 -5.45 7.14
C LYS A 39 1.21 -5.19 8.06
N SER A 40 1.43 -5.23 9.37
CA SER A 40 0.38 -5.00 10.37
C SER A 40 -0.13 -3.55 10.40
N ALA A 41 0.62 -2.60 9.84
CA ALA A 41 0.22 -1.20 9.76
C ALA A 41 -0.60 -0.86 8.50
N ALA A 42 -0.65 -1.76 7.51
CA ALA A 42 -1.35 -1.54 6.25
C ALA A 42 -2.78 -2.11 6.25
N THR A 43 -3.65 -1.58 5.39
CA THR A 43 -5.02 -2.07 5.18
C THR A 43 -5.04 -3.42 4.44
N ARG A 44 -4.09 -3.64 3.54
CA ARG A 44 -3.89 -4.88 2.78
C ARG A 44 -2.40 -5.21 2.68
N VAL A 45 -2.13 -6.46 2.35
CA VAL A 45 -0.79 -6.93 1.98
C VAL A 45 -0.89 -7.51 0.57
N THR A 46 0.06 -7.15 -0.30
CA THR A 46 0.18 -7.70 -1.67
C THR A 46 1.29 -8.75 -1.73
N SER A 47 1.53 -9.33 -2.90
CA SER A 47 2.65 -10.25 -3.13
C SER A 47 4.02 -9.56 -3.01
N GLY A 48 5.10 -10.34 -3.07
CA GLY A 48 6.46 -9.83 -2.91
C GLY A 48 6.98 -9.09 -4.15
N LEU A 49 8.17 -8.50 -4.02
CA LEU A 49 8.91 -7.88 -5.12
C LEU A 49 9.09 -8.83 -6.32
N ASP A 50 9.48 -10.09 -6.06
CA ASP A 50 9.73 -11.10 -7.09
C ASP A 50 8.44 -11.63 -7.75
N ASP A 51 7.28 -11.35 -7.14
CA ASP A 51 5.95 -11.78 -7.60
C ASP A 51 5.09 -10.57 -8.02
N GLU A 52 5.72 -9.54 -8.59
CA GLU A 52 5.06 -8.35 -9.14
C GLU A 52 4.10 -7.63 -8.16
N GLY A 53 4.44 -7.62 -6.86
CA GLY A 53 3.56 -7.13 -5.79
C GLY A 53 2.97 -5.75 -6.00
N PHE A 54 3.73 -4.83 -6.61
CA PHE A 54 3.23 -3.49 -6.91
C PHE A 54 2.14 -3.51 -7.99
N ALA A 55 2.37 -4.23 -9.10
CA ALA A 55 1.40 -4.35 -10.19
C ALA A 55 0.10 -5.02 -9.69
N ASN A 56 0.24 -6.15 -8.98
CA ASN A 56 -0.88 -6.84 -8.35
C ASN A 56 -1.69 -5.95 -7.40
N ALA A 57 -1.03 -5.08 -6.63
CA ALA A 57 -1.72 -4.14 -5.74
C ALA A 57 -2.50 -3.07 -6.52
N VAL A 58 -1.94 -2.57 -7.62
CA VAL A 58 -2.61 -1.58 -8.48
C VAL A 58 -3.83 -2.20 -9.17
N GLU A 59 -3.68 -3.36 -9.81
CA GLU A 59 -4.74 -4.04 -10.54
C GLU A 59 -5.91 -4.41 -9.61
N ARG A 60 -5.61 -5.08 -8.48
CA ARG A 60 -6.64 -5.59 -7.57
C ARG A 60 -7.33 -4.53 -6.72
N PHE A 61 -6.61 -3.50 -6.30
CA PHE A 61 -7.13 -2.57 -5.29
C PHE A 61 -7.40 -1.16 -5.80
N ILE A 62 -6.81 -0.75 -6.93
CA ILE A 62 -6.92 0.62 -7.44
C ILE A 62 -7.75 0.66 -8.73
N LEU A 63 -7.41 -0.19 -9.70
CA LEU A 63 -8.12 -0.25 -10.98
C LEU A 63 -9.39 -1.11 -10.89
N GLY A 64 -9.36 -2.14 -10.04
CA GLY A 64 -10.49 -3.06 -9.84
C GLY A 64 -10.61 -4.07 -10.99
N ASP A 65 -9.49 -4.50 -11.56
CA ASP A 65 -9.45 -5.40 -12.71
C ASP A 65 -9.58 -6.91 -12.34
N GLU A 66 -10.12 -7.23 -11.15
CA GLU A 66 -10.57 -8.57 -10.74
C GLU A 66 -11.89 -8.54 -9.94
#